data_AF-A0A1E3ZXQ5-F1
#
_entry.id   AF-A0A1E3ZXQ5-F1
#
_cell.length_a   1.000
_cell.length_b   1.000
_cell.length_c   1.000
_cell.angle_alpha   90.00
_cell.angle_beta   90.00
_cell.angle_gamma   90.00
#
_symmetry.space_group_name_H-M   'P 1'
#
loop_
_entity.id
_entity.type
_entity.pdbx_description
1 polymer ?
#
loop_
_entity_poly.entity_id
_entity_poly.type
_entity_poly.pdbx_seq_one_letter_code
_entity_poly.pdbx_strand_id
1 'polypeptide(L)'
;MELLLVLLVLVAVVLALVVLGKLTGVVKGLNPSNSYPEEPGRANQVNAWMFLVLIVVGFVAITWSYLHSTKFYLPEASSIHGRRTDDLFWFSMGLLTIPFMLVNTALFFFAWKYRYQKGKRASFYPENHRLELVWTTVPAVVMAILVLTGWKAWSDITSEAPEDAEVIEITGKQFGWIARYGGIDDNKLGNYDYRLIDAQNEVGIDFTDETSFDDFTNPSELHIPVNRPVLLKIRARDVLHSVFIPHMRVKMDAVPGMPTKFWFVADKTTEQMRAELGNPDFKYEIACTEVCGQGHFGMKMVLVVEDEESYQKWIASQQPFLKTYPEYLDRVPANLKAKAAKYVGEQTASAE
;
A
#
# COMPACT_ATOMS: atom_id res chain seq x y z
N MET A 1 -27.75 -11.63 -6.21
CA MET A 1 -26.96 -10.47 -6.66
C MET A 1 -27.45 -9.98 -8.03
N GLU A 2 -27.63 -10.86 -9.02
CA GLU A 2 -28.12 -10.48 -10.36
C GLU A 2 -29.53 -9.85 -10.36
N LEU A 3 -30.50 -10.41 -9.63
CA LEU A 3 -31.86 -9.85 -9.55
C LEU A 3 -31.89 -8.42 -8.97
N LEU A 4 -31.05 -8.16 -7.96
CA LEU A 4 -30.92 -6.83 -7.35
C LEU A 4 -30.30 -5.84 -8.33
N LEU A 5 -29.28 -6.27 -9.08
CA LEU A 5 -28.66 -5.48 -10.14
C LEU A 5 -29.65 -5.13 -11.24
N VAL A 6 -30.45 -6.10 -11.70
CA VAL A 6 -31.51 -5.88 -12.70
C VAL A 6 -32.57 -4.89 -12.18
N LEU A 7 -33.00 -5.02 -10.92
CA LEU A 7 -33.93 -4.08 -10.29
C LEU A 7 -33.36 -2.67 -10.19
N LEU A 8 -32.09 -2.53 -9.77
CA LEU A 8 -31.42 -1.23 -9.68
C LEU A 8 -31.27 -0.57 -11.04
N VAL A 9 -30.92 -1.33 -12.09
CA VAL A 9 -30.84 -0.84 -13.46
C VAL A 9 -32.22 -0.41 -13.97
N LEU A 10 -33.27 -1.19 -13.73
CA LEU A 10 -34.64 -0.83 -14.09
C LEU A 10 -35.09 0.46 -13.41
N VAL A 11 -34.83 0.60 -12.11
CA VAL A 11 -35.14 1.83 -11.36
C VAL A 11 -34.35 3.01 -11.94
N ALA A 12 -33.06 2.84 -12.24
CA ALA A 12 -32.22 3.88 -12.84
C ALA A 12 -32.73 4.29 -14.23
N VAL A 13 -33.14 3.34 -15.08
CA VAL A 13 -33.71 3.61 -16.41
C VAL A 13 -35.04 4.35 -16.28
N VAL A 14 -35.93 3.93 -15.38
CA VAL A 14 -37.20 4.63 -15.13
C VAL A 14 -36.95 6.06 -14.63
N LEU A 15 -36.01 6.24 -13.70
CA LEU A 15 -35.62 7.57 -13.23
C LEU A 15 -35.04 8.43 -14.36
N ALA A 16 -34.17 7.87 -15.20
CA ALA A 16 -33.60 8.57 -16.35
C ALA A 16 -34.68 9.00 -17.34
N LEU A 17 -35.66 8.14 -17.63
CA LEU A 17 -36.81 8.46 -18.48
C LEU A 17 -37.69 9.56 -17.87
N VAL A 18 -37.91 9.53 -16.55
CA VAL A 18 -38.64 10.60 -15.83
C VAL A 18 -37.87 11.94 -15.90
N VAL A 19 -36.55 11.92 -15.75
CA VAL A 19 -35.69 13.11 -15.86
C VAL A 19 -35.69 13.66 -17.28
N LEU A 20 -35.56 12.80 -18.30
CA LEU A 20 -35.67 13.19 -19.71
C LEU A 20 -37.03 13.80 -20.02
N GLY A 21 -38.12 13.21 -19.53
CA GLY A 21 -39.46 13.78 -19.65
C GLY A 21 -39.55 15.19 -19.05
N LYS A 22 -38.99 15.41 -17.85
CA LYS A 22 -38.94 16.73 -17.21
C LYS A 22 -38.08 17.73 -17.98
N LEU A 23 -36.94 17.30 -18.53
CA LEU A 23 -36.06 18.15 -19.36
C LEU A 23 -36.76 18.63 -20.63
N THR A 24 -37.53 17.77 -21.30
CA THR A 24 -38.33 18.21 -22.46
C THR A 24 -39.39 19.26 -22.08
N GLY A 25 -39.95 19.16 -20.87
CA GLY A 25 -40.85 20.19 -20.31
C GLY A 25 -40.15 21.52 -20.04
N VAL A 26 -38.90 21.47 -19.52
CA VAL A 26 -38.05 22.66 -19.30
C VAL A 26 -37.69 23.35 -20.61
N VAL A 27 -37.30 22.59 -21.64
CA VAL A 27 -36.99 23.14 -22.98
C VAL A 27 -38.22 23.79 -23.62
N LYS A 28 -39.42 23.22 -23.44
CA LYS A 28 -40.68 23.83 -23.89
C LYS A 28 -41.08 25.06 -23.07
N GLY A 29 -40.58 25.19 -21.85
CA GLY A 29 -40.75 26.35 -20.96
C GLY A 29 -39.82 27.54 -21.28
N LEU A 30 -38.88 27.39 -22.22
CA LEU A 30 -38.05 28.50 -22.74
C LEU A 30 -38.82 29.45 -23.66
N ASN A 31 -40.08 29.12 -23.99
CA ASN A 31 -40.95 29.98 -24.77
C ASN A 31 -41.45 31.15 -23.88
N PRO A 32 -41.24 32.44 -24.25
CA PRO A 32 -41.52 33.58 -23.37
C PRO A 32 -42.97 33.70 -22.89
N SER A 33 -43.91 33.05 -23.57
CA SER A 33 -45.33 32.99 -23.22
C SER A 33 -45.66 31.99 -22.10
N ASN A 34 -44.72 31.10 -21.74
CA ASN A 34 -44.87 30.11 -20.69
C ASN A 34 -44.04 30.55 -19.48
N SER A 35 -44.53 31.54 -18.75
CA SER A 35 -43.98 31.91 -17.45
C SER A 35 -43.92 30.65 -16.58
N TYR A 36 -42.72 30.27 -16.15
CA TYR A 36 -42.56 29.31 -15.06
C TYR A 36 -43.47 29.75 -13.90
N PRO A 37 -44.11 28.82 -13.17
CA PRO A 37 -44.79 29.20 -11.94
C PRO A 37 -43.77 29.94 -11.07
N GLU A 38 -44.06 31.20 -10.73
CA GLU A 38 -43.20 32.06 -9.90
C GLU A 38 -42.85 31.39 -8.56
N GLU A 39 -43.66 30.42 -8.14
CA GLU A 39 -43.53 29.71 -6.88
C GLU A 39 -43.30 28.20 -7.10
N PRO A 40 -42.23 27.61 -6.53
CA PRO A 40 -42.03 26.18 -6.59
C PRO A 40 -43.17 25.43 -5.88
N GLY A 41 -43.69 24.40 -6.57
CA GLY A 41 -44.81 23.60 -6.08
C GLY A 41 -44.45 22.63 -4.92
N ARG A 42 -45.43 21.82 -4.51
CA ARG A 42 -45.34 20.86 -3.38
C ARG A 42 -44.11 19.94 -3.42
N ALA A 43 -43.62 19.61 -4.62
CA ALA A 43 -42.43 18.78 -4.80
C ALA A 43 -41.17 19.37 -4.13
N ASN A 44 -41.02 20.71 -4.09
CA ASN A 44 -39.89 21.36 -3.42
C ASN A 44 -39.89 21.08 -1.91
N GLN A 45 -41.07 21.13 -1.29
CA GLN A 45 -41.21 20.84 0.14
C GLN A 45 -40.98 19.35 0.43
N VAL A 46 -41.44 18.46 -0.44
CA VAL A 46 -41.18 17.02 -0.33
C VAL A 46 -39.68 16.74 -0.44
N ASN A 47 -39.01 17.27 -1.47
CA ASN A 47 -37.56 17.09 -1.67
C ASN A 47 -36.74 17.60 -0.48
N ALA A 48 -37.12 18.75 0.08
CA ALA A 48 -36.46 19.29 1.26
C ALA A 48 -36.51 18.33 2.46
N TRP A 49 -37.67 17.72 2.73
CA TRP A 49 -37.78 16.72 3.80
C TRP A 49 -37.05 15.42 3.45
N MET A 50 -37.09 15.00 2.19
CA MET A 50 -36.35 13.84 1.71
C MET A 50 -34.83 14.02 1.87
N PHE A 51 -34.29 15.23 1.78
CA PHE A 51 -32.87 15.48 2.07
C PHE A 51 -32.50 15.19 3.52
N LEU A 52 -33.39 15.48 4.49
CA LEU A 52 -33.16 15.11 5.89
C LEU A 52 -33.22 13.59 6.09
N VAL A 53 -34.16 12.91 5.43
CA VAL A 53 -34.23 11.45 5.44
C VAL A 53 -32.96 10.85 4.84
N LEU A 54 -32.52 11.38 3.70
CA LEU A 54 -31.35 10.90 2.97
C LEU A 54 -30.08 10.98 3.82
N ILE A 55 -29.85 12.09 4.53
CA ILE A 55 -28.64 12.22 5.35
C ILE A 55 -28.66 11.28 6.56
N VAL A 56 -29.83 11.09 7.20
CA VAL A 56 -29.97 10.16 8.33
C VAL A 56 -29.76 8.72 7.85
N VAL A 57 -30.48 8.30 6.81
CA VAL A 57 -30.35 6.96 6.22
C VAL A 57 -28.93 6.75 5.68
N GLY A 58 -28.34 7.76 5.06
CA GLY A 58 -26.98 7.75 4.53
C GLY A 58 -25.95 7.50 5.62
N PHE A 59 -26.03 8.22 6.75
CA PHE A 59 -25.12 7.98 7.88
C PHE A 59 -25.31 6.61 8.53
N VAL A 60 -26.55 6.13 8.65
CA VAL A 60 -26.83 4.76 9.09
C VAL A 60 -26.20 3.75 8.14
N ALA A 61 -26.37 3.93 6.82
CA ALA A 61 -25.83 3.04 5.81
C ALA A 61 -24.29 3.05 5.76
N ILE A 62 -23.66 4.21 5.87
CA ILE A 62 -22.19 4.34 5.94
C ILE A 62 -21.66 3.64 7.19
N THR A 63 -22.28 3.89 8.35
CA THR A 63 -21.87 3.26 9.62
C THR A 63 -22.03 1.74 9.54
N TRP A 64 -23.17 1.27 9.03
CA TRP A 64 -23.41 -0.16 8.81
C TRP A 64 -22.39 -0.77 7.85
N SER A 65 -22.10 -0.10 6.73
CA SER A 65 -21.11 -0.56 5.74
C SER A 65 -19.71 -0.65 6.35
N TYR A 66 -19.31 0.34 7.13
CA TYR A 66 -18.04 0.33 7.84
C TYR A 66 -17.96 -0.85 8.80
N LEU A 67 -18.93 -0.99 9.70
CA LEU A 67 -18.98 -2.08 10.68
C LEU A 67 -18.98 -3.45 10.00
N HIS A 68 -19.73 -3.62 8.91
CA HIS A 68 -19.74 -4.86 8.14
C HIS A 68 -18.37 -5.20 7.51
N SER A 69 -17.66 -4.18 7.04
CA SER A 69 -16.37 -4.36 6.35
C SER A 69 -15.19 -4.56 7.29
N THR A 70 -15.32 -4.26 8.59
CA THR A 70 -14.24 -4.44 9.58
C THR A 70 -13.64 -5.86 9.60
N LYS A 71 -14.44 -6.89 9.29
CA LYS A 71 -13.98 -8.29 9.18
C LYS A 71 -12.97 -8.54 8.04
N PHE A 72 -12.86 -7.63 7.08
CA PHE A 72 -11.91 -7.71 5.96
C PHE A 72 -10.65 -6.88 6.19
N TYR A 73 -10.57 -6.18 7.33
CA TYR A 73 -9.38 -5.42 7.65
C TYR A 73 -8.25 -6.36 8.06
N LEU A 74 -7.02 -5.94 7.78
CA LEU A 74 -5.86 -6.62 8.29
C LEU A 74 -5.88 -6.55 9.83
N PRO A 75 -5.32 -7.57 10.51
CA PRO A 75 -5.10 -7.50 11.95
C PRO A 75 -4.11 -6.35 12.27
N GLU A 76 -3.88 -6.15 13.56
CA GLU A 76 -2.78 -5.31 14.05
C GLU A 76 -1.49 -5.66 13.30
N ALA A 77 -0.76 -4.64 12.87
CA ALA A 77 0.50 -4.84 12.16
C ALA A 77 1.50 -5.67 12.99
N SER A 78 2.22 -6.55 12.30
CA SER A 78 3.28 -7.41 12.86
C SER A 78 4.66 -6.75 12.86
N SER A 79 4.69 -5.41 12.85
CA SER A 79 5.90 -4.61 12.90
C SER A 79 5.70 -3.38 13.76
N ILE A 80 6.78 -2.92 14.40
CA ILE A 80 6.77 -1.75 15.28
C ILE A 80 6.36 -0.49 14.48
N HIS A 81 6.96 -0.30 13.29
CA HIS A 81 6.64 0.84 12.43
C HIS A 81 5.25 0.75 11.82
N GLY A 82 4.76 -0.46 11.55
CA GLY A 82 3.45 -0.64 10.96
C GLY A 82 2.31 -0.24 11.89
N ARG A 83 2.47 -0.46 13.20
CA ARG A 83 1.49 0.02 14.20
C ARG A 83 1.43 1.54 14.25
N ARG A 84 2.59 2.21 14.14
CA ARG A 84 2.64 3.68 13.99
C ARG A 84 1.94 4.16 12.72
N THR A 85 2.06 3.43 11.61
CA THR A 85 1.32 3.73 10.37
C THR A 85 -0.19 3.57 10.57
N ASP A 86 -0.63 2.49 11.23
CA ASP A 86 -2.03 2.26 11.56
C ASP A 86 -2.59 3.39 12.48
N ASP A 87 -1.82 3.83 13.48
CA ASP A 87 -2.20 4.96 14.35
C ASP A 87 -2.40 6.26 13.55
N LEU A 88 -1.47 6.59 12.65
CA LEU A 88 -1.58 7.76 11.78
C LEU A 88 -2.77 7.67 10.83
N PHE A 89 -3.02 6.48 10.28
CA PHE A 89 -4.17 6.22 9.42
C PHE A 89 -5.48 6.45 10.19
N TRP A 90 -5.63 5.85 11.37
CA TRP A 90 -6.87 5.96 12.16
C TRP A 90 -7.06 7.35 12.74
N PHE A 91 -5.99 8.03 13.16
CA PHE A 91 -6.03 9.44 13.54
C PHE A 91 -6.55 10.31 12.38
N SER A 92 -5.97 10.16 11.19
CA SER A 92 -6.38 10.90 9.99
C SER A 92 -7.82 10.58 9.59
N MET A 93 -8.22 9.31 9.68
CA MET A 93 -9.58 8.86 9.38
C MET A 93 -10.60 9.53 10.31
N GLY A 94 -10.35 9.53 11.62
CA GLY A 94 -11.23 10.20 12.59
C GLY A 94 -11.29 11.71 12.36
N LEU A 95 -10.14 12.33 12.13
CA LEU A 95 -10.02 13.75 11.83
C LEU A 95 -10.80 14.16 10.57
N LEU A 96 -10.79 13.35 9.50
CA LEU A 96 -11.52 13.62 8.25
C LEU A 96 -13.02 13.30 8.38
N THR A 97 -13.38 12.32 9.19
CA THR A 97 -14.77 11.92 9.40
C THR A 97 -15.58 13.05 10.05
N ILE A 98 -15.02 13.78 11.02
CA ILE A 98 -15.70 14.89 11.69
C ILE A 98 -16.18 15.98 10.71
N PRO A 99 -15.30 16.65 9.93
CA PRO A 99 -15.72 17.64 8.96
C PRO A 99 -16.58 17.05 7.85
N PHE A 100 -16.36 15.80 7.43
CA PHE A 100 -17.26 15.12 6.49
C PHE A 100 -18.70 15.09 7.03
N MET A 101 -18.90 14.66 8.28
CA MET A 101 -20.22 14.61 8.92
C MET A 101 -20.82 16.01 9.08
N LEU A 102 -20.04 17.00 9.51
CA LEU A 102 -20.48 18.37 9.71
C LEU A 102 -20.89 19.05 8.39
N VAL A 103 -20.04 18.97 7.36
CA VAL A 103 -20.29 19.59 6.05
C VAL A 103 -21.49 18.94 5.37
N ASN A 104 -21.59 17.61 5.37
CA ASN A 104 -22.76 16.95 4.79
C ASN A 104 -24.03 17.29 5.58
N THR A 105 -24.00 17.25 6.91
CA THR A 105 -25.16 17.66 7.73
C THR A 105 -25.57 19.08 7.41
N ALA A 106 -24.64 20.03 7.35
CA ALA A 106 -24.91 21.42 7.02
C ALA A 106 -25.49 21.57 5.61
N LEU A 107 -24.93 20.87 4.61
CA LEU A 107 -25.40 20.90 3.22
C LEU A 107 -26.87 20.47 3.11
N PHE A 108 -27.22 19.30 3.64
CA PHE A 108 -28.59 18.78 3.58
C PHE A 108 -29.54 19.57 4.49
N PHE A 109 -29.09 19.98 5.68
CA PHE A 109 -29.87 20.81 6.59
C PHE A 109 -30.17 22.19 6.00
N PHE A 110 -29.21 22.83 5.33
CA PHE A 110 -29.40 24.14 4.69
C PHE A 110 -30.29 24.04 3.46
N ALA A 111 -30.17 22.98 2.66
CA ALA A 111 -31.13 22.71 1.60
C ALA A 111 -32.57 22.61 2.13
N TRP A 112 -32.78 22.00 3.30
CA TRP A 112 -34.09 21.96 3.96
C TRP A 112 -34.50 23.29 4.60
N LYS A 113 -33.61 23.93 5.39
CA LYS A 113 -33.89 25.13 6.18
C LYS A 113 -34.14 26.37 5.31
N TYR A 114 -33.35 26.51 4.25
CA TYR A 114 -33.39 27.65 3.32
C TYR A 114 -34.12 27.32 2.02
N ARG A 115 -34.88 26.22 1.97
CA ARG A 115 -35.82 25.95 0.87
C ARG A 115 -36.76 27.15 0.66
N TYR A 116 -37.25 27.31 -0.56
CA TYR A 116 -38.22 28.36 -0.88
C TYR A 116 -39.42 28.37 0.08
N GLN A 117 -39.75 29.56 0.58
CA GLN A 117 -40.94 29.84 1.39
C GLN A 117 -41.54 31.16 0.90
N LYS A 118 -42.83 31.15 0.57
CA LYS A 118 -43.56 32.33 0.08
C LYS A 118 -43.43 33.49 1.08
N GLY A 119 -43.09 34.68 0.58
CA GLY A 119 -42.95 35.89 1.39
C GLY A 119 -41.65 35.98 2.20
N LYS A 120 -40.76 34.99 2.14
CA LYS A 120 -39.47 35.00 2.84
C LYS A 120 -38.34 35.38 1.88
N ARG A 121 -37.69 36.51 2.13
CA ARG A 121 -36.52 36.96 1.35
C ARG A 121 -35.24 36.38 1.95
N ALA A 122 -34.28 36.03 1.08
CA ALA A 122 -32.96 35.60 1.52
C ALA A 122 -32.21 36.77 2.18
N SER A 123 -31.45 36.47 3.23
CA SER A 123 -30.53 37.43 3.83
C SER A 123 -29.32 37.63 2.92
N PHE A 124 -28.97 38.87 2.62
CA PHE A 124 -27.73 39.21 1.92
C PHE A 124 -26.61 39.39 2.95
N TYR A 125 -25.65 38.48 2.95
CA TYR A 125 -24.49 38.50 3.84
C TYR A 125 -23.28 37.96 3.07
N PRO A 126 -22.54 38.85 2.38
CA PRO A 126 -21.58 38.42 1.36
C PRO A 126 -20.23 37.96 1.93
N GLU A 127 -19.81 38.46 3.09
CA GLU A 127 -18.48 38.20 3.64
C GLU A 127 -18.46 38.14 5.16
N ASN A 128 -17.51 37.38 5.69
CA ASN A 128 -17.17 37.39 7.10
C ASN A 128 -15.69 37.04 7.27
N HIS A 129 -14.87 38.08 7.30
CA HIS A 129 -13.42 37.93 7.37
C HIS A 129 -12.95 37.11 8.59
N ARG A 130 -13.66 37.16 9.72
CA ARG A 130 -13.31 36.36 10.91
C ARG A 130 -13.56 34.87 10.67
N LEU A 131 -14.69 34.53 10.06
CA LEU A 131 -15.02 33.16 9.70
C LEU A 131 -14.04 32.62 8.65
N GLU A 132 -13.72 33.45 7.66
CA GLU A 132 -12.73 33.15 6.63
C GLU A 132 -11.34 32.87 7.21
N LEU A 133 -10.89 33.71 8.14
CA LEU A 133 -9.62 33.50 8.83
C LEU A 133 -9.61 32.17 9.61
N VAL A 134 -10.69 31.85 10.31
CA VAL A 134 -10.80 30.61 11.10
C VAL A 134 -10.75 29.38 10.19
N TRP A 135 -11.57 29.32 9.14
CA TRP A 135 -11.61 28.15 8.26
C TRP A 135 -10.39 28.00 7.36
N THR A 136 -9.55 29.03 7.24
CA THR A 136 -8.27 28.94 6.51
C THR A 136 -7.15 28.51 7.46
N THR A 137 -7.11 29.12 8.65
CA THR A 137 -6.04 28.87 9.63
C THR A 137 -6.14 27.48 10.25
N VAL A 138 -7.35 27.03 10.61
CA VAL A 138 -7.53 25.73 11.28
C VAL A 138 -7.07 24.58 10.37
N PRO A 139 -7.51 24.44 9.10
CA PRO A 139 -7.00 23.41 8.21
C PRO A 139 -5.50 23.54 7.93
N ALA A 140 -4.96 24.76 7.80
CA ALA A 140 -3.54 24.96 7.57
C ALA A 140 -2.69 24.40 8.74
N VAL A 141 -3.06 24.68 9.99
CA VAL A 141 -2.37 24.16 11.18
C VAL A 141 -2.51 22.64 11.28
N VAL A 142 -3.72 22.12 11.06
CA VAL A 142 -3.98 20.67 11.08
C VAL A 142 -3.13 19.96 10.03
N MET A 143 -3.10 20.47 8.79
CA MET A 143 -2.28 19.93 7.71
C MET A 143 -0.79 20.00 8.04
N ALA A 144 -0.30 21.11 8.62
CA ALA A 144 1.09 21.22 9.04
C ALA A 144 1.47 20.13 10.06
N ILE A 145 0.62 19.86 11.04
CA ILE A 145 0.85 18.79 12.03
C ILE A 145 0.91 17.42 11.32
N LEU A 146 -0.05 17.11 10.45
CA LEU A 146 -0.09 15.83 9.72
C LEU A 146 1.14 15.63 8.82
N VAL A 147 1.57 16.69 8.11
CA VAL A 147 2.74 16.62 7.23
C VAL A 147 4.01 16.36 8.04
N LEU A 148 4.19 17.02 9.18
CA LEU A 148 5.38 16.83 10.03
C LEU A 148 5.40 15.44 10.68
N THR A 149 4.26 14.94 11.15
CA THR A 149 4.20 13.58 11.75
C THR A 149 4.39 12.49 10.69
N GLY A 150 3.78 12.66 9.51
CA GLY A 150 3.94 11.76 8.37
C GLY A 150 5.37 11.74 7.85
N TRP A 151 6.00 12.91 7.68
CA TRP A 151 7.41 13.00 7.28
C TRP A 151 8.34 12.32 8.28
N LYS A 152 8.12 12.51 9.60
CA LYS A 152 8.90 11.82 10.63
C LYS A 152 8.73 10.31 10.57
N ALA A 153 7.52 9.80 10.28
CA ALA A 153 7.28 8.35 10.16
C ALA A 153 7.94 7.78 8.90
N TRP A 154 7.88 8.50 7.78
CA TRP A 154 8.55 8.10 6.54
C TRP A 154 10.07 8.14 6.64
N SER A 155 10.62 9.18 7.26
CA SER A 155 12.07 9.32 7.46
C SER A 155 12.63 8.28 8.42
N ASP A 156 11.84 7.79 9.38
CA ASP A 156 12.24 6.75 10.33
C ASP A 156 12.72 5.51 9.58
N ILE A 157 11.88 4.98 8.69
CA ILE A 157 12.14 3.74 7.95
C ILE A 157 13.04 3.92 6.72
N THR A 158 13.21 5.14 6.19
CA THR A 158 14.05 5.40 4.99
C THR A 158 15.45 5.93 5.32
N SER A 159 15.70 6.24 6.59
CA SER A 159 17.01 6.63 7.09
C SER A 159 18.02 5.47 7.07
N GLU A 160 19.22 5.70 7.61
CA GLU A 160 20.19 4.62 7.82
C GLU A 160 19.62 3.61 8.82
N ALA A 161 19.68 2.33 8.45
CA ALA A 161 19.27 1.25 9.33
C ALA A 161 20.27 1.11 10.50
N PRO A 162 19.83 0.56 11.63
CA PRO A 162 20.72 0.16 12.72
C PRO A 162 21.89 -0.73 12.23
N GLU A 163 23.06 -0.62 12.86
CA GLU A 163 24.27 -1.36 12.46
C GLU A 163 24.12 -2.89 12.55
N ASP A 164 23.25 -3.37 13.43
CA ASP A 164 22.94 -4.79 13.64
C ASP A 164 21.87 -5.32 12.66
N ALA A 165 21.42 -4.51 11.70
CA ALA A 165 20.37 -4.90 10.76
C ALA A 165 20.80 -6.08 9.88
N GLU A 166 19.86 -6.99 9.65
CA GLU A 166 19.98 -7.99 8.60
C GLU A 166 19.84 -7.33 7.23
N VAL A 167 20.82 -7.51 6.33
CA VAL A 167 20.86 -6.81 5.04
C VAL A 167 20.45 -7.76 3.92
N ILE A 168 19.28 -7.50 3.34
CA ILE A 168 18.69 -8.33 2.29
C ILE A 168 18.37 -7.46 1.09
N GLU A 169 18.70 -7.92 -0.11
CA GLU A 169 18.23 -7.32 -1.35
C GLU A 169 17.00 -8.06 -1.87
N ILE A 170 15.98 -7.32 -2.30
CA ILE A 170 14.86 -7.85 -3.07
C ILE A 170 14.86 -7.22 -4.46
N THR A 171 14.84 -8.08 -5.48
CA THR A 171 14.82 -7.66 -6.88
C THR A 171 13.50 -8.08 -7.53
N GLY A 172 12.75 -7.11 -8.05
CA GLY A 172 11.55 -7.34 -8.86
C GLY A 172 11.92 -7.71 -10.31
N LYS A 173 11.24 -8.73 -10.85
CA LYS A 173 11.28 -9.11 -12.27
C LYS A 173 9.88 -9.47 -12.75
N GLN A 174 9.62 -9.42 -14.06
CA GLN A 174 8.40 -9.95 -14.66
C GLN A 174 8.48 -11.49 -14.74
N PHE A 175 7.69 -12.27 -14.00
CA PHE A 175 6.85 -11.91 -12.85
C PHE A 175 7.31 -12.70 -11.63
N GLY A 176 7.91 -12.04 -10.66
CA GLY A 176 8.42 -12.66 -9.43
C GLY A 176 9.40 -11.76 -8.69
N TRP A 177 9.72 -12.16 -7.46
CA TRP A 177 10.74 -11.53 -6.63
C TRP A 177 11.93 -12.47 -6.51
N ILE A 178 13.12 -11.91 -6.33
CA ILE A 178 14.33 -12.67 -5.96
C ILE A 178 14.91 -11.99 -4.73
N ALA A 179 15.03 -12.73 -3.64
CA ALA A 179 15.77 -12.30 -2.46
C ALA A 179 17.25 -12.68 -2.63
N ARG A 180 18.17 -11.76 -2.30
CA ARG A 180 19.61 -12.00 -2.23
C ARG A 180 20.07 -11.62 -0.83
N TYR A 181 20.86 -12.50 -0.22
CA TYR A 181 21.37 -12.36 1.14
C TYR A 181 22.87 -12.12 1.11
N GLY A 182 23.38 -11.34 2.08
CA GLY A 182 24.81 -11.07 2.31
C GLY A 182 25.60 -12.26 2.84
N GLY A 183 25.20 -13.47 2.45
CA GLY A 183 25.83 -14.73 2.81
C GLY A 183 25.74 -15.15 4.27
N ILE A 184 26.64 -16.06 4.64
CA ILE A 184 26.62 -16.84 5.90
C ILE A 184 27.69 -16.33 6.87
N ASP A 185 28.75 -15.69 6.35
CA ASP A 185 29.94 -15.38 7.14
C ASP A 185 29.91 -13.95 7.73
N ASP A 186 29.39 -12.96 7.00
CA ASP A 186 29.54 -11.54 7.40
C ASP A 186 28.30 -10.64 7.26
N ASN A 187 27.19 -11.12 6.71
CA ASN A 187 25.95 -10.34 6.47
C ASN A 187 26.22 -9.06 5.65
N LYS A 188 27.23 -9.08 4.77
CA LYS A 188 27.55 -7.98 3.87
C LYS A 188 27.16 -8.34 2.45
N LEU A 189 26.04 -7.76 2.03
CA LEU A 189 25.60 -7.87 0.65
C LEU A 189 26.62 -7.23 -0.31
N GLY A 190 27.17 -8.06 -1.21
CA GLY A 190 28.13 -7.59 -2.20
C GLY A 190 27.55 -6.71 -3.30
N ASN A 191 28.44 -6.12 -4.09
CA ASN A 191 28.08 -5.25 -5.22
C ASN A 191 27.26 -5.97 -6.30
N TYR A 192 26.71 -5.18 -7.20
CA TYR A 192 25.96 -5.64 -8.35
C TYR A 192 26.21 -4.79 -9.58
N ASP A 193 26.00 -5.37 -10.76
CA ASP A 193 25.99 -4.68 -12.04
C ASP A 193 24.93 -5.30 -12.96
N TYR A 194 24.03 -4.47 -13.48
CA TYR A 194 22.95 -4.93 -14.37
C TYR A 194 23.48 -5.57 -15.67
N ARG A 195 24.71 -5.26 -16.07
CA ARG A 195 25.38 -5.84 -17.25
C ARG A 195 25.83 -7.29 -17.04
N LEU A 196 25.90 -7.73 -15.78
CA LEU A 196 26.26 -9.10 -15.40
C LEU A 196 25.04 -10.04 -15.31
N ILE A 197 23.85 -9.54 -15.64
CA ILE A 197 22.63 -10.33 -15.61
C ILE A 197 22.62 -11.31 -16.79
N ASP A 198 22.42 -12.59 -16.47
CA ASP A 198 22.30 -13.68 -17.43
C ASP A 198 21.27 -14.72 -16.94
N ALA A 199 21.32 -15.95 -17.48
CA ALA A 199 20.35 -17.00 -17.18
C ALA A 199 20.47 -17.55 -15.74
N GLN A 200 21.63 -17.48 -15.10
CA GLN A 200 21.85 -17.95 -13.72
C GLN A 200 21.97 -16.78 -12.75
N ASN A 201 22.71 -15.73 -13.12
CA ASN A 201 22.92 -14.53 -12.33
C ASN A 201 21.80 -13.50 -12.54
N GLU A 202 20.58 -13.83 -12.16
CA GLU A 202 19.40 -13.00 -12.48
C GLU A 202 19.38 -11.62 -11.80
N VAL A 203 20.19 -11.41 -10.74
CA VAL A 203 20.29 -10.15 -9.98
C VAL A 203 21.57 -9.36 -10.27
N GLY A 204 22.47 -9.92 -11.08
CA GLY A 204 23.71 -9.26 -11.51
C GLY A 204 24.75 -9.14 -10.41
N ILE A 205 24.96 -10.20 -9.62
CA ILE A 205 26.02 -10.31 -8.60
C ILE A 205 27.37 -9.99 -9.24
N ASP A 206 28.13 -9.08 -8.62
CA ASP A 206 29.47 -8.69 -9.05
C ASP A 206 30.54 -9.42 -8.24
N PHE A 207 31.16 -10.43 -8.86
CA PHE A 207 32.23 -11.24 -8.25
C PHE A 207 33.63 -10.58 -8.31
N THR A 208 33.73 -9.31 -8.71
CA THR A 208 34.93 -8.50 -8.47
C THR A 208 34.98 -7.95 -7.04
N ASP A 209 33.84 -7.98 -6.33
CA ASP A 209 33.70 -7.67 -4.92
C ASP A 209 33.81 -8.94 -4.07
N GLU A 210 34.70 -8.93 -3.07
CA GLU A 210 34.91 -10.09 -2.20
C GLU A 210 33.73 -10.39 -1.27
N THR A 211 32.87 -9.38 -1.00
CA THR A 211 31.65 -9.55 -0.21
C THR A 211 30.54 -10.25 -0.98
N SER A 212 30.69 -10.47 -2.29
CA SER A 212 29.73 -11.24 -3.09
C SER A 212 29.94 -12.76 -3.02
N PHE A 213 31.00 -13.25 -2.37
CA PHE A 213 31.42 -14.65 -2.52
C PHE A 213 30.56 -15.64 -1.74
N ASP A 214 29.98 -15.22 -0.62
CA ASP A 214 29.08 -16.03 0.19
C ASP A 214 27.60 -15.72 -0.05
N ASP A 215 27.29 -14.70 -0.86
CA ASP A 215 25.93 -14.36 -1.25
C ASP A 215 25.19 -15.54 -1.89
N PHE A 216 23.91 -15.65 -1.57
CA PHE A 216 22.99 -16.62 -2.18
C PHE A 216 21.66 -15.95 -2.51
N THR A 217 20.89 -16.59 -3.39
CA THR A 217 19.57 -16.09 -3.82
C THR A 217 18.46 -17.08 -3.52
N ASN A 218 17.31 -16.58 -3.07
CA ASN A 218 16.08 -17.34 -2.92
C ASN A 218 14.95 -16.70 -3.75
N PRO A 219 14.45 -17.37 -4.81
CA PRO A 219 13.38 -16.84 -5.67
C PRO A 219 11.97 -17.11 -5.13
N SER A 220 11.82 -17.88 -4.05
CA SER A 220 10.52 -18.38 -3.58
C SER A 220 10.07 -17.73 -2.27
N GLU A 221 11.01 -17.56 -1.34
CA GLU A 221 10.73 -17.12 0.03
C GLU A 221 11.76 -16.10 0.50
N LEU A 222 11.33 -15.15 1.32
CA LEU A 222 12.19 -14.20 2.03
C LEU A 222 12.06 -14.51 3.52
N HIS A 223 13.14 -15.02 4.11
CA HIS A 223 13.25 -15.31 5.53
C HIS A 223 13.87 -14.13 6.28
N ILE A 224 13.34 -13.82 7.46
CA ILE A 224 13.88 -12.79 8.38
C ILE A 224 13.77 -13.23 9.85
N PRO A 225 14.68 -12.75 10.71
CA PRO A 225 14.55 -12.91 12.16
C PRO A 225 13.53 -11.93 12.75
N VAL A 226 12.77 -12.39 13.75
CA VAL A 226 11.88 -11.55 14.56
C VAL A 226 12.67 -10.68 15.54
N ASN A 227 12.17 -9.50 15.86
CA ASN A 227 12.74 -8.52 16.80
C ASN A 227 14.13 -7.99 16.44
N ARG A 228 14.58 -8.18 15.20
CA ARG A 228 15.82 -7.62 14.67
C ARG A 228 15.52 -6.67 13.50
N PRO A 229 16.24 -5.54 13.37
CA PRO A 229 16.09 -4.68 12.21
C PRO A 229 16.45 -5.42 10.92
N VAL A 230 15.63 -5.25 9.89
CA VAL A 230 15.90 -5.77 8.55
C VAL A 230 15.99 -4.60 7.60
N LEU A 231 17.15 -4.40 6.99
CA LEU A 231 17.36 -3.45 5.90
C LEU A 231 17.07 -4.15 4.57
N LEU A 232 16.01 -3.70 3.91
CA LEU A 232 15.61 -4.20 2.60
C LEU A 232 16.12 -3.23 1.53
N LYS A 233 17.15 -3.65 0.79
CA LYS A 233 17.64 -2.97 -0.41
C LYS A 233 16.77 -3.41 -1.59
N ILE A 234 16.17 -2.46 -2.30
CA ILE A 234 15.11 -2.75 -3.24
C ILE A 234 15.54 -2.33 -4.64
N ARG A 235 15.41 -3.26 -5.58
CA ARG A 235 15.78 -3.08 -6.99
C ARG A 235 14.75 -3.69 -7.91
N ALA A 236 14.80 -3.28 -9.18
CA ALA A 236 14.09 -3.94 -10.26
C ALA A 236 15.04 -4.23 -11.42
N ARG A 237 14.83 -5.38 -12.05
CA ARG A 237 15.61 -5.82 -13.21
C ARG A 237 15.09 -5.25 -14.52
N ASP A 238 13.79 -5.07 -14.64
CA ASP A 238 13.10 -4.79 -15.90
C ASP A 238 12.25 -3.52 -15.85
N VAL A 239 11.03 -3.60 -15.30
CA VAL A 239 10.07 -2.50 -15.22
C VAL A 239 9.89 -2.04 -13.77
N LEU A 240 9.06 -1.02 -13.56
CA LEU A 240 8.64 -0.65 -12.21
C LEU A 240 7.89 -1.80 -11.55
N HIS A 241 8.27 -2.09 -10.31
CA HIS A 241 7.49 -2.90 -9.37
C HIS A 241 7.33 -2.12 -8.08
N SER A 242 6.62 -2.67 -7.09
CA SER A 242 6.58 -2.06 -5.76
C SER A 242 6.42 -3.11 -4.70
N VAL A 243 7.44 -3.23 -3.85
CA VAL A 243 7.50 -4.18 -2.76
C VAL A 243 6.50 -3.73 -1.71
N PHE A 244 5.52 -4.56 -1.41
CA PHE A 244 4.56 -4.31 -0.35
C PHE A 244 4.44 -5.53 0.56
N ILE A 245 4.62 -5.31 1.87
CA ILE A 245 4.44 -6.33 2.89
C ILE A 245 3.24 -5.90 3.75
N PRO A 246 2.00 -6.36 3.45
CA PRO A 246 0.80 -5.78 4.01
C PRO A 246 0.75 -5.83 5.54
N HIS A 247 1.11 -6.98 6.13
CA HIS A 247 1.09 -7.17 7.58
C HIS A 247 2.15 -6.35 8.32
N MET A 248 3.17 -5.86 7.62
CA MET A 248 4.21 -4.99 8.16
C MET A 248 3.96 -3.51 7.86
N ARG A 249 2.96 -3.18 7.02
CA ARG A 249 2.61 -1.83 6.54
C ARG A 249 3.79 -1.07 5.90
N VAL A 250 4.72 -1.78 5.28
CA VAL A 250 5.85 -1.19 4.55
C VAL A 250 5.66 -1.39 3.06
N LYS A 251 5.89 -0.31 2.31
CA LYS A 251 5.82 -0.28 0.84
C LYS A 251 6.93 0.63 0.30
N MET A 252 7.59 0.20 -0.77
CA MET A 252 8.51 1.04 -1.53
C MET A 252 8.64 0.54 -2.96
N ASP A 253 8.74 1.48 -3.88
CA ASP A 253 8.84 1.16 -5.31
C ASP A 253 10.22 0.59 -5.64
N ALA A 254 10.21 -0.46 -6.45
CA ALA A 254 11.39 -1.06 -7.03
C ALA A 254 11.58 -0.45 -8.42
N VAL A 255 12.58 0.42 -8.53
CA VAL A 255 12.77 1.28 -9.71
C VAL A 255 14.03 0.84 -10.47
N PRO A 256 13.94 0.48 -11.76
CA PRO A 256 15.11 0.18 -12.56
C PRO A 256 16.08 1.37 -12.60
N GLY A 257 17.33 1.14 -12.21
CA GLY A 257 18.37 2.18 -12.18
C GLY A 257 18.31 3.17 -11.01
N MET A 258 17.31 3.08 -10.13
CA MET A 258 17.21 3.90 -8.92
C MET A 258 16.92 2.99 -7.71
N PRO A 259 17.97 2.41 -7.09
CA PRO A 259 17.80 1.59 -5.90
C PRO A 259 17.12 2.37 -4.80
N THR A 260 16.12 1.75 -4.18
CA THR A 260 15.42 2.29 -3.02
C THR A 260 15.70 1.40 -1.81
N LYS A 261 15.30 1.84 -0.63
CA LYS A 261 15.44 1.05 0.59
C LYS A 261 14.42 1.46 1.63
N PHE A 262 14.10 0.53 2.51
CA PHE A 262 13.58 0.84 3.83
C PHE A 262 14.08 -0.20 4.82
N TRP A 263 13.98 0.11 6.10
CA TRP A 263 14.17 -0.88 7.14
C TRP A 263 12.95 -0.95 8.05
N PHE A 264 12.76 -2.11 8.68
CA PHE A 264 11.69 -2.34 9.65
C PHE A 264 12.07 -3.44 10.63
N VAL A 265 11.31 -3.55 11.71
CA VAL A 265 11.43 -4.63 12.70
C VAL A 265 10.10 -5.39 12.74
N ALA A 266 10.13 -6.66 12.35
CA ALA A 266 9.00 -7.56 12.56
C ALA A 266 8.99 -8.03 14.01
N ASP A 267 7.83 -8.07 14.66
CA ASP A 267 7.70 -8.44 16.09
C ASP A 267 6.78 -9.63 16.35
N LYS A 268 6.18 -10.20 15.28
CA LYS A 268 5.43 -11.45 15.34
C LYS A 268 5.97 -12.45 14.32
N THR A 269 6.40 -13.62 14.79
CA THR A 269 6.77 -14.74 13.92
C THR A 269 5.58 -15.23 13.09
N THR A 270 5.87 -15.96 12.02
CA THR A 270 4.82 -16.59 11.20
C THR A 270 3.94 -17.52 12.03
N GLU A 271 4.56 -18.30 12.94
CA GLU A 271 3.85 -19.18 13.87
C GLU A 271 2.99 -18.42 14.89
N GLN A 272 3.50 -17.31 15.43
CA GLN A 272 2.71 -16.46 16.34
C GLN A 272 1.47 -15.91 15.64
N MET A 273 1.58 -15.47 14.39
CA MET A 273 0.41 -15.03 13.63
C MET A 273 -0.56 -16.15 13.28
N ARG A 274 -0.07 -17.35 12.94
CA ARG A 274 -0.92 -18.54 12.73
C ARG A 274 -1.75 -18.82 13.98
N ALA A 275 -1.13 -18.76 15.15
CA ALA A 275 -1.80 -18.96 16.43
C ALA A 275 -2.80 -17.84 16.76
N GLU A 276 -2.40 -16.56 16.58
CA GLU A 276 -3.25 -15.39 16.84
C GLU A 276 -4.52 -15.39 15.97
N LEU A 277 -4.38 -15.76 14.69
CA LEU A 277 -5.49 -15.82 13.74
C LEU A 277 -6.27 -17.14 13.77
N GLY A 278 -5.79 -18.15 14.50
CA GLY A 278 -6.33 -19.51 14.45
C GLY A 278 -6.31 -20.12 13.03
N ASN A 279 -5.31 -19.75 12.22
CA ASN A 279 -5.19 -20.16 10.83
C ASN A 279 -3.79 -20.78 10.57
N PRO A 280 -3.66 -22.12 10.58
CA PRO A 280 -2.36 -22.78 10.38
C PRO A 280 -1.79 -22.58 8.96
N ASP A 281 -2.63 -22.28 7.97
CA ASP A 281 -2.21 -22.07 6.59
C ASP A 281 -1.78 -20.61 6.32
N PHE A 282 -1.80 -19.75 7.35
CA PHE A 282 -1.39 -18.37 7.21
C PHE A 282 0.07 -18.27 6.75
N LYS A 283 0.31 -17.35 5.82
CA LYS A 283 1.62 -16.94 5.33
C LYS A 283 1.63 -15.43 5.24
N TYR A 284 2.72 -14.80 5.66
CA TYR A 284 2.93 -13.42 5.28
C TYR A 284 3.23 -13.37 3.78
N GLU A 285 2.64 -12.39 3.10
CA GLU A 285 2.78 -12.20 1.66
C GLU A 285 3.58 -10.94 1.38
N ILE A 286 4.50 -11.03 0.43
CA ILE A 286 5.09 -9.88 -0.26
C ILE A 286 4.39 -9.79 -1.61
N ALA A 287 3.70 -8.68 -1.85
CA ALA A 287 2.93 -8.44 -3.07
C ALA A 287 3.54 -7.33 -3.92
N CYS A 288 3.34 -7.38 -5.23
CA CYS A 288 3.59 -6.25 -6.11
C CYS A 288 2.42 -5.27 -6.08
N THR A 289 2.71 -3.98 -5.89
CA THR A 289 1.70 -2.90 -5.88
C THR A 289 1.93 -1.79 -6.91
N GLU A 290 2.71 -2.09 -7.94
CA GLU A 290 2.88 -1.25 -9.14
C GLU A 290 2.64 -2.11 -10.38
N VAL A 291 1.82 -1.62 -11.31
CA VAL A 291 1.37 -2.45 -12.45
C VAL A 291 2.55 -2.75 -13.37
N CYS A 292 3.04 -3.98 -13.28
CA CYS A 292 4.25 -4.42 -13.98
C CYS A 292 3.99 -5.32 -15.19
N GLY A 293 2.74 -5.47 -15.65
CA GLY A 293 2.35 -6.26 -16.83
C GLY A 293 1.33 -7.35 -16.55
N GLN A 294 1.16 -8.30 -17.48
CA GLN A 294 0.06 -9.29 -17.47
C GLN A 294 0.05 -10.21 -16.23
N GLY A 295 1.22 -10.57 -15.70
CA GLY A 295 1.35 -11.40 -14.50
C GLY A 295 1.36 -10.62 -13.19
N HIS A 296 1.08 -9.31 -13.19
CA HIS A 296 1.17 -8.44 -12.01
C HIS A 296 0.42 -9.00 -10.80
N PHE A 297 -0.82 -9.50 -11.00
CA PHE A 297 -1.66 -10.02 -9.93
C PHE A 297 -1.10 -11.29 -9.24
N GLY A 298 -0.27 -12.06 -9.94
CA GLY A 298 0.31 -13.32 -9.47
C GLY A 298 1.71 -13.17 -8.88
N MET A 299 2.30 -11.98 -8.94
CA MET A 299 3.65 -11.70 -8.48
C MET A 299 3.70 -11.57 -6.96
N LYS A 300 3.82 -12.73 -6.29
CA LYS A 300 3.83 -12.86 -4.84
C LYS A 300 5.04 -13.67 -4.39
N MET A 301 5.54 -13.37 -3.20
CA MET A 301 6.59 -14.13 -2.50
C MET A 301 6.16 -14.33 -1.05
N VAL A 302 6.53 -15.45 -0.44
CA VAL A 302 6.22 -15.71 0.97
C VAL A 302 7.28 -15.03 1.83
N LEU A 303 6.85 -14.28 2.84
CA LEU A 303 7.70 -13.81 3.93
C LEU A 303 7.62 -14.81 5.09
N VAL A 304 8.77 -15.31 5.53
CA VAL A 304 8.88 -16.20 6.69
C VAL A 304 9.59 -15.44 7.79
N VAL A 305 8.86 -15.12 8.86
CA VAL A 305 9.42 -14.50 10.08
C VAL A 305 9.66 -15.60 11.11
N GLU A 306 10.90 -15.76 11.55
CA GLU A 306 11.36 -16.86 12.41
C GLU A 306 11.97 -16.31 13.70
N ASP A 307 12.08 -17.16 14.73
CA ASP A 307 12.96 -16.86 15.86
C ASP A 307 14.44 -16.93 15.45
N GLU A 308 15.32 -16.29 16.23
CA GLU A 308 16.74 -16.18 15.90
C GLU A 308 17.41 -17.55 15.72
N GLU A 309 17.08 -18.55 16.55
CA GLU A 309 17.71 -19.87 16.45
C GLU A 309 17.32 -20.57 15.13
N SER A 310 16.03 -20.53 14.79
CA SER A 310 15.52 -21.08 13.53
C SER A 310 16.10 -20.35 12.31
N TYR A 311 16.16 -19.01 12.35
CA TYR A 311 16.74 -18.20 11.27
C TYR A 311 18.22 -18.53 11.05
N GLN A 312 19.02 -18.60 12.11
CA GLN A 312 20.45 -18.93 12.00
C GLN A 312 20.68 -20.34 11.47
N LYS A 313 19.84 -21.31 11.87
CA LYS A 313 19.88 -22.67 11.29
C LYS A 313 19.53 -22.64 9.80
N TRP A 314 18.53 -21.85 9.41
CA TRP A 314 18.14 -21.71 8.02
C TRP A 314 19.26 -21.09 7.18
N ILE A 315 19.85 -19.97 7.62
CA ILE A 315 21.00 -19.32 6.97
C ILE A 315 22.18 -20.29 6.82
N ALA A 316 22.57 -20.98 7.89
CA ALA A 316 23.70 -21.92 7.85
C ALA A 316 23.48 -23.12 6.91
N SER A 317 22.24 -23.43 6.56
CA SER A 317 21.91 -24.49 5.60
C SER A 317 22.01 -24.06 4.13
N GLN A 318 21.99 -22.74 3.87
CA GLN A 318 22.05 -22.19 2.52
C GLN A 318 23.43 -22.43 1.89
N GLN A 319 23.47 -22.38 0.56
CA GLN A 319 24.70 -22.55 -0.19
C GLN A 319 25.00 -21.28 -0.98
N PRO A 320 26.24 -20.76 -0.93
CA PRO A 320 26.66 -19.64 -1.74
C PRO A 320 26.39 -19.86 -3.23
N PHE A 321 26.15 -18.77 -3.95
CA PHE A 321 25.94 -18.79 -5.40
C PHE A 321 27.09 -19.50 -6.12
N LEU A 322 28.34 -19.20 -5.73
CA LEU A 322 29.54 -19.80 -6.32
C LEU A 322 29.65 -21.32 -6.11
N LYS A 323 28.99 -21.88 -5.10
CA LYS A 323 28.91 -23.33 -4.91
C LYS A 323 27.91 -23.97 -5.87
N THR A 324 26.80 -23.27 -6.09
CA THR A 324 25.74 -23.73 -6.99
C THR A 324 26.16 -23.61 -8.45
N TYR A 325 26.95 -22.57 -8.77
CA TYR A 325 27.44 -22.26 -10.12
C TYR A 325 28.97 -22.03 -10.12
N PRO A 326 29.78 -23.10 -10.00
CA PRO A 326 31.24 -23.02 -9.95
C PRO A 326 31.91 -22.30 -11.13
N GLU A 327 31.27 -22.30 -12.30
CA GLU A 327 31.73 -21.64 -13.51
C GLU A 327 31.89 -20.11 -13.34
N TYR A 328 31.20 -19.50 -12.37
CA TYR A 328 31.35 -18.08 -12.07
C TYR A 328 32.68 -17.75 -11.38
N LEU A 329 33.47 -18.74 -10.96
CA LEU A 329 34.85 -18.53 -10.52
C LEU A 329 35.73 -17.92 -11.63
N ASP A 330 35.35 -18.08 -12.91
CA ASP A 330 36.04 -17.42 -14.03
C ASP A 330 35.76 -15.92 -14.13
N ARG A 331 34.68 -15.45 -13.49
CA ARG A 331 34.34 -14.04 -13.36
C ARG A 331 35.05 -13.37 -12.17
N VAL A 332 35.68 -14.16 -11.29
CA VAL A 332 36.45 -13.66 -10.15
C VAL A 332 37.86 -13.23 -10.60
N PRO A 333 38.33 -12.02 -10.23
CA PRO A 333 39.69 -11.58 -10.49
C PRO A 333 40.75 -12.55 -9.96
N ALA A 334 41.85 -12.72 -10.69
CA ALA A 334 42.89 -13.71 -10.35
C ALA A 334 43.46 -13.56 -8.92
N ASN A 335 43.56 -12.33 -8.42
CA ASN A 335 44.01 -12.03 -7.06
C ASN A 335 42.99 -12.41 -5.96
N LEU A 336 41.72 -12.62 -6.32
CA LEU A 336 40.64 -13.00 -5.40
C LEU A 336 40.20 -14.46 -5.55
N LYS A 337 40.58 -15.16 -6.63
CA LYS A 337 40.18 -16.57 -6.88
C LYS A 337 40.47 -17.50 -5.71
N ALA A 338 41.60 -17.34 -5.02
CA ALA A 338 41.94 -18.17 -3.86
C ALA A 338 40.97 -17.96 -2.68
N LYS A 339 40.47 -16.74 -2.50
CA LYS A 339 39.44 -16.43 -1.48
C LYS A 339 38.09 -17.00 -1.89
N ALA A 340 37.69 -16.77 -3.15
CA ALA A 340 36.43 -17.26 -3.70
C ALA A 340 36.35 -18.79 -3.72
N ALA A 341 37.47 -19.49 -3.90
CA ALA A 341 37.52 -20.96 -3.92
C ALA A 341 36.97 -21.63 -2.64
N LYS A 342 37.02 -20.94 -1.48
CA LYS A 342 36.38 -21.40 -0.24
C LYS A 342 34.88 -21.67 -0.42
N TYR A 343 34.23 -20.92 -1.31
CA TYR A 343 32.78 -20.91 -1.51
C TYR A 343 32.31 -21.74 -2.70
N VAL A 344 33.21 -22.41 -3.43
CA VAL A 344 32.88 -23.23 -4.62
C VAL A 344 32.66 -24.72 -4.25
N GLY A 345 33.13 -25.15 -3.07
CA GLY A 345 33.17 -26.56 -2.67
C GLY A 345 34.28 -27.35 -3.37
N GLU A 346 34.71 -28.47 -2.79
CA GLU A 346 35.64 -29.38 -3.48
C GLU A 346 34.97 -29.92 -4.74
N GLN A 347 35.54 -29.65 -5.91
CA GLN A 347 35.17 -30.35 -7.13
C GLN A 347 35.39 -31.85 -6.88
N THR A 348 34.32 -32.63 -6.74
CA THR A 348 34.40 -34.05 -7.07
C THR A 348 34.72 -34.08 -8.55
N ALA A 349 36.00 -34.25 -8.87
CA ALA A 349 36.48 -34.48 -10.22
C ALA A 349 35.71 -35.67 -10.78
N SER A 350 34.68 -35.41 -11.58
CA SER A 350 34.12 -36.43 -12.46
C SER A 350 35.20 -36.69 -13.51
N ALA A 351 35.92 -37.78 -13.30
CA ALA A 351 36.76 -38.38 -14.31
C ALA A 351 35.88 -38.76 -15.52
N GLU A 352 36.17 -38.19 -16.68
CA GLU A 352 35.98 -38.83 -17.98
C GLU A 352 37.25 -38.63 -18.82
#